data_AF-A0A1H0BJU4-F1
#
_entry.id   AF-A0A1H0BJU4-F1
#
_cell.length_a   1.000
_cell.length_b   1.000
_cell.length_c   1.000
_cell.angle_alpha   90.00
_cell.angle_beta   90.00
_cell.angle_gamma   90.00
#
_symmetry.space_group_name_H-M   'P 1'
#
loop_
_entity.id
_entity.type
_entity.pdbx_description
1 polymer ?
#
loop_
_entity_poly.entity_id
_entity_poly.type
_entity_poly.pdbx_seq_one_letter_code
_entity_poly.pdbx_strand_id
1 'polypeptide(L)'
;MPAPKSYKLTATVDNTKPKQNATIHLMVKGLPSGSYKSVFHYKSKDTVYTGTIGKSKAVKIGRAAKGYKVVIDVSSTYKGKKYTAKTSFTPK
;
A
#
# COMPACT_ATOMS: atom_id res chain seq x y z
N MET A 1 7.69 -24.62 22.27
CA MET A 1 8.09 -23.21 22.08
C MET A 1 7.27 -22.61 20.94
N PRO A 2 6.45 -21.57 21.15
CA PRO A 2 5.73 -20.94 20.06
C PRO A 2 6.72 -20.16 19.17
N ALA A 3 6.65 -20.37 17.85
CA ALA A 3 7.53 -19.72 16.88
C ALA A 3 7.55 -18.19 17.07
N PRO A 4 8.71 -17.53 16.90
CA PRO A 4 8.75 -16.07 16.90
C PRO A 4 7.79 -15.59 15.80
N LYS A 5 6.72 -14.89 16.18
CA LYS A 5 5.85 -14.21 15.23
C LYS A 5 6.70 -13.19 14.48
N SER A 6 7.21 -13.61 13.33
CA SER A 6 7.94 -12.75 12.41
C SER A 6 6.90 -11.80 11.81
N TYR A 7 6.74 -10.66 12.45
CA TYR A 7 5.91 -9.58 11.94
C TYR A 7 6.50 -9.18 10.58
N LYS A 8 5.78 -9.44 9.50
CA LYS A 8 6.13 -8.96 8.16
C LYS A 8 5.02 -8.03 7.72
N LEU A 9 5.38 -6.87 7.18
CA LEU A 9 4.41 -5.99 6.55
C LEU A 9 4.23 -6.48 5.12
N THR A 10 3.00 -6.77 4.73
CA THR A 10 2.66 -7.16 3.36
C THR A 10 1.62 -6.17 2.84
N ALA A 11 1.91 -5.54 1.71
CA ALA A 11 0.99 -4.64 1.04
C ALA A 11 0.55 -5.26 -0.28
N THR A 12 -0.75 -5.48 -0.42
CA THR A 12 -1.38 -6.05 -1.62
C THR A 12 -2.43 -5.10 -2.12
N VAL A 13 -2.52 -4.98 -3.44
CA VAL A 13 -3.57 -4.23 -4.12
C VAL A 13 -4.47 -5.25 -4.82
N ASP A 14 -5.78 -5.07 -4.73
CA ASP A 14 -6.75 -5.96 -5.39
C ASP A 14 -6.59 -5.91 -6.92
N ASN A 15 -6.36 -4.71 -7.46
CA ASN A 15 -6.26 -4.46 -8.88
C ASN A 15 -4.92 -3.83 -9.21
N THR A 16 -4.02 -4.65 -9.77
CA THR A 16 -2.69 -4.21 -10.22
C THR A 16 -2.73 -3.55 -11.60
N LYS A 17 -3.85 -3.68 -12.34
CA LYS A 17 -4.07 -3.08 -13.66
C LYS A 17 -5.42 -2.36 -13.75
N PRO A 18 -5.66 -1.37 -12.88
CA PRO A 18 -6.94 -0.67 -12.84
C PRO A 18 -7.12 0.20 -14.08
N LYS A 19 -8.38 0.44 -14.47
CA LYS A 19 -8.68 1.47 -15.47
C LYS A 19 -8.27 2.84 -14.93
N GLN A 20 -7.90 3.76 -15.82
CA GLN A 20 -7.69 5.16 -15.43
C GLN A 20 -8.92 5.70 -14.68
N ASN A 21 -8.69 6.47 -13.62
CA ASN A 21 -9.74 6.99 -12.73
C ASN A 21 -10.57 5.93 -11.97
N ALA A 22 -10.08 4.70 -11.87
CA ALA A 22 -10.68 3.71 -11.00
C ALA A 22 -10.33 3.93 -9.51
N THR A 23 -10.96 3.13 -8.66
CA THR A 23 -10.60 3.00 -7.26
C THR A 23 -9.92 1.65 -7.08
N ILE A 24 -8.76 1.64 -6.42
CA ILE A 24 -8.09 0.41 -5.98
C ILE A 24 -8.25 0.25 -4.48
N HIS A 25 -8.24 -0.98 -4.02
CA HIS A 25 -8.26 -1.36 -2.62
C HIS A 25 -6.85 -1.79 -2.20
N LEU A 26 -6.16 -0.88 -1.49
CA LEU A 26 -4.89 -1.19 -0.85
C LEU A 26 -5.18 -1.91 0.46
N MET A 27 -4.72 -3.15 0.57
CA MET A 27 -4.82 -3.95 1.79
C MET A 27 -3.42 -4.20 2.35
N VAL A 28 -3.20 -3.72 3.56
CA VAL A 28 -1.95 -3.93 4.30
C VAL A 28 -2.22 -4.91 5.42
N LYS A 29 -1.42 -5.98 5.50
CA LYS A 29 -1.56 -7.08 6.46
C LYS A 29 -0.20 -7.46 7.06
N GLY A 30 -0.25 -8.36 8.05
CA GLY A 30 0.92 -8.99 8.68
C GLY A 30 1.40 -8.33 9.97
N LEU A 31 0.78 -7.21 10.36
CA LEU A 31 0.82 -6.67 11.72
C LEU A 31 -0.56 -6.80 12.36
N PRO A 32 -0.66 -7.10 13.66
CA PRO A 32 -1.93 -7.32 14.34
C PRO A 32 -2.73 -6.03 14.54
N SER A 33 -2.05 -4.88 14.68
CA SER A 33 -2.66 -3.56 14.76
C SER A 33 -1.62 -2.50 14.40
N GLY A 34 -2.08 -1.34 13.95
CA GLY A 34 -1.21 -0.20 13.68
C GLY A 34 -1.69 0.63 12.51
N SER A 35 -1.07 1.79 12.34
CA SER A 35 -1.28 2.66 11.19
C SER A 35 -0.12 2.50 10.22
N TYR A 36 -0.40 2.66 8.93
CA TYR A 36 0.61 2.67 7.89
C TYR A 36 0.54 3.96 7.08
N LYS A 37 1.69 4.35 6.53
CA LYS A 37 1.86 5.45 5.59
C LYS A 37 2.28 4.85 4.26
N SER A 38 1.46 5.05 3.24
CA SER A 38 1.71 4.60 1.87
C SER A 38 1.97 5.80 0.97
N VAL A 39 3.12 5.84 0.31
CA VAL A 39 3.53 6.87 -0.63
C VAL A 39 3.38 6.33 -2.04
N PHE A 40 2.53 6.97 -2.84
CA PHE A 40 2.25 6.61 -4.21
C PHE A 40 3.07 7.51 -5.13
N HIS A 41 4.03 6.92 -5.82
CA HIS A 41 4.89 7.60 -6.78
C HIS A 41 4.20 7.65 -8.15
N TYR A 42 3.44 8.73 -8.40
CA TYR A 42 2.84 8.99 -9.71
C TYR A 42 3.79 9.78 -10.61
N LYS A 43 3.52 9.78 -11.93
CA LYS A 43 4.29 10.55 -12.92
C LYS A 43 4.32 12.06 -12.61
N SER A 44 3.20 12.59 -12.10
CA SER A 44 3.06 14.04 -11.87
C SER A 44 3.55 14.49 -10.49
N LYS A 45 3.21 13.73 -9.43
CA LYS A 45 3.58 14.03 -8.04
C LYS A 45 3.36 12.85 -7.12
N ASP A 46 4.12 12.79 -6.04
CA ASP A 46 3.91 11.81 -5.00
C ASP A 46 2.64 12.13 -4.20
N THR A 47 1.83 11.11 -3.93
CA THR A 47 0.67 11.26 -3.04
C THR A 47 0.81 10.34 -1.85
N VAL A 48 0.69 10.92 -0.66
CA VAL A 48 0.77 10.17 0.58
C VAL A 48 -0.64 9.83 1.05
N TYR A 49 -0.85 8.57 1.39
CA TYR A 49 -2.06 8.08 2.04
C TYR A 49 -1.72 7.44 3.38
N THR A 50 -2.63 7.57 4.33
CA THR A 50 -2.55 6.89 5.61
C THR A 50 -3.73 5.94 5.75
N GLY A 51 -3.48 4.82 6.41
CA GLY A 51 -4.49 3.80 6.65
C GLY A 51 -4.19 3.00 7.91
N THR A 52 -5.11 2.09 8.22
CA THR A 52 -4.99 1.18 9.37
C THR A 52 -4.70 -0.22 8.84
N ILE A 53 -3.74 -0.90 9.45
CA ILE A 53 -3.36 -2.25 9.08
C ILE A 53 -4.51 -3.20 9.41
N GLY A 54 -4.77 -4.16 8.52
CA GLY A 54 -5.91 -5.07 8.62
C GLY A 54 -7.21 -4.52 8.04
N LYS A 55 -7.26 -3.23 7.65
CA LYS A 55 -8.40 -2.64 6.95
C LYS A 55 -8.07 -2.39 5.49
N SER A 56 -9.02 -2.71 4.61
CA SER A 56 -8.95 -2.34 3.21
C SER A 56 -9.15 -0.84 3.06
N LYS A 57 -8.25 -0.17 2.32
CA LYS A 57 -8.34 1.26 2.04
C LYS A 57 -8.63 1.49 0.57
N ALA A 58 -9.79 2.08 0.29
CA ALA A 58 -10.10 2.60 -1.03
C ALA A 58 -9.23 3.81 -1.35
N VAL A 59 -8.47 3.70 -2.44
CA VAL A 59 -7.59 4.73 -2.97
C VAL A 59 -8.05 5.04 -4.39
N LYS A 60 -8.52 6.27 -4.61
CA LYS A 60 -8.87 6.76 -5.94
C LYS A 60 -7.60 7.07 -6.70
N ILE A 61 -7.38 6.40 -7.83
CA ILE A 61 -6.19 6.55 -8.67
C ILE A 61 -6.44 7.48 -9.87
N GLY A 62 -7.28 8.50 -9.72
CA GLY A 62 -7.58 9.49 -10.77
C GLY A 62 -6.36 10.17 -11.39
N ARG A 63 -5.26 10.27 -10.64
CA ARG A 63 -4.00 10.86 -11.11
C ARG A 63 -3.05 9.86 -11.77
N ALA A 64 -3.37 8.58 -11.76
CA ALA A 64 -2.50 7.56 -12.33
C ALA A 64 -2.57 7.62 -13.85
N ALA A 65 -1.43 7.90 -14.49
CA ALA A 65 -1.32 7.91 -15.94
C ALA A 65 -1.42 6.48 -16.48
N LYS A 66 -2.21 6.31 -17.55
CA LYS A 66 -2.30 5.05 -18.29
C LYS A 66 -0.92 4.59 -18.75
N GLY A 67 -0.57 3.33 -18.49
CA GLY A 67 0.72 2.74 -18.81
C GLY A 67 1.87 3.15 -17.89
N TYR A 68 1.65 3.99 -16.88
CA TYR A 68 2.69 4.39 -15.94
C TYR A 68 2.69 3.49 -14.70
N LYS A 69 3.83 2.88 -14.39
CA LYS A 69 3.98 2.04 -13.20
C LYS A 69 4.01 2.92 -11.95
N VAL A 70 2.94 2.92 -11.18
CA VAL A 70 2.87 3.61 -9.89
C VAL A 70 3.45 2.68 -8.84
N VAL A 71 4.56 3.11 -8.24
CA VAL A 71 5.18 2.40 -7.12
C VAL A 71 4.57 2.92 -5.82
N ILE A 72 4.18 2.00 -4.94
CA ILE A 72 3.60 2.30 -3.64
C ILE A 72 4.59 1.83 -2.57
N ASP A 73 5.17 2.77 -1.85
CA ASP A 73 6.03 2.52 -0.71
C ASP A 73 5.22 2.63 0.59
N VAL A 74 5.02 1.51 1.27
CA VAL A 74 4.26 1.42 2.52
C VAL A 74 5.24 1.27 3.67
N SER A 75 5.08 2.10 4.70
CA SER A 75 5.86 2.04 5.93
C SER A 75 4.94 2.06 7.14
N SER A 76 5.30 1.29 8.16
CA SER A 76 4.57 1.25 9.43
C SER A 76 5.53 0.97 10.57
N THR A 77 5.21 1.47 11.76
CA THR A 77 5.99 1.22 12.96
C THR A 77 5.12 0.44 13.95
N TYR A 78 5.62 -0.69 14.42
CA TYR A 78 4.92 -1.54 15.38
C TYR A 78 5.89 -2.03 16.46
N LYS A 79 5.52 -1.82 17.74
CA LYS A 79 6.35 -2.15 18.91
C LYS A 79 7.81 -1.65 18.79
N GLY A 80 8.00 -0.40 18.37
CA GLY A 80 9.32 0.21 18.19
C GLY A 80 10.13 -0.31 16.99
N LYS A 81 9.60 -1.27 16.21
CA LYS A 81 10.22 -1.75 14.96
C LYS A 81 9.54 -1.15 13.75
N LYS A 82 10.34 -0.69 12.79
CA LYS A 82 9.84 -0.17 11.51
C LYS A 82 9.75 -1.31 10.51
N TYR A 83 8.60 -1.45 9.88
CA TYR A 83 8.34 -2.38 8.81
C TYR A 83 8.01 -1.62 7.53
N THR A 84 8.49 -2.13 6.41
CA THR A 84 8.24 -1.56 5.09
C THR A 84 7.73 -2.63 4.15
N ALA A 85 6.89 -2.23 3.21
CA ALA A 85 6.34 -3.08 2.17
C ALA A 85 6.27 -2.25 0.90
N LYS A 86 6.61 -2.86 -0.22
CA LYS A 86 6.54 -2.21 -1.53
C LYS A 86 5.55 -2.96 -2.39
N THR A 87 4.73 -2.21 -3.09
CA THR A 87 3.83 -2.77 -4.10
C THR A 87 3.77 -1.83 -5.29
N SER A 88 3.18 -2.29 -6.40
CA SER A 88 3.07 -1.45 -7.59
C SER A 88 1.87 -1.87 -8.42
N PHE A 89 1.29 -0.89 -9.11
CA PHE A 89 0.21 -1.13 -10.07
C PHE A 89 0.48 -0.30 -11.32
N THR A 90 -0.01 -0.75 -12.46
CA THR A 90 0.14 -0.07 -13.74
C THR A 90 -1.25 0.10 -14.35
N PRO A 91 -1.80 1.32 -14.37
CA PRO A 91 -3.12 1.57 -14.94
C PRO A 91 -3.14 1.21 -16.42
N LYS A 92 -4.24 0.62 -16.88
CA LYS A 92 -4.44 0.20 -18.28
C LYS A 92 -5.50 1.01 -18.99
#